data_AF-A0A3D4Y576-F1
#
_entry.id   AF-A0A3D4Y576-F1
#
_cell.length_a   1.000
_cell.length_b   1.000
_cell.length_c   1.000
_cell.angle_alpha   90.00
_cell.angle_beta   90.00
_cell.angle_gamma   90.00
#
_symmetry.space_group_name_H-M   'P 1'
#
loop_
_entity.id
_entity.type
_entity.pdbx_description
1 polymer ?
#
loop_
_entity_poly.entity_id
_entity_poly.type
_entity_poly.pdbx_seq_one_letter_code
_entity_poly.pdbx_strand_id
1 'polypeptide(L)' 'NLLTKQKFSFDSNGKLANCESRDASICEIFIVEGDSAGGSAKTARDRSFQAILPIRGKILNVEKASIDKILANAE' A
#
# COMPACT_ATOMS: atom_id res chain seq x y z
N ASN A 1 -12.86 -10.33 -13.59
CA ASN A 1 -13.95 -10.63 -12.65
C ASN A 1 -14.15 -9.41 -11.76
N LEU A 2 -15.19 -8.60 -12.04
CA LEU A 2 -15.41 -7.27 -11.43
C LEU A 2 -15.88 -7.29 -9.96
N LEU A 3 -15.93 -8.47 -9.33
CA LEU A 3 -16.58 -8.67 -8.02
C LEU A 3 -15.65 -8.53 -6.79
N THR A 4 -14.38 -8.14 -6.98
CA THR A 4 -13.40 -8.09 -5.88
C THR A 4 -12.73 -6.73 -5.66
N LYS A 5 -13.13 -5.65 -6.35
CA LYS A 5 -12.65 -4.32 -5.96
C LYS A 5 -13.16 -4.03 -4.55
N GLN A 6 -12.25 -4.07 -3.58
CA GLN A 6 -12.56 -3.82 -2.18
C GLN A 6 -13.28 -2.48 -2.08
N LYS A 7 -14.39 -2.46 -1.34
CA LYS A 7 -15.17 -1.26 -1.01
C LYS A 7 -14.32 -0.17 -0.32
N PHE A 8 -13.11 -0.54 0.15
CA PHE A 8 -12.10 0.31 0.79
C PHE A 8 -10.74 0.27 0.08
N SER A 9 -10.69 -0.09 -1.20
CA SER A 9 -9.45 -0.05 -1.99
C SER A 9 -9.00 1.41 -2.15
N PHE A 10 -8.21 1.92 -1.20
CA PHE A 10 -7.51 3.20 -1.33
C PHE A 10 -6.43 3.15 -2.41
N ASP A 11 -6.15 1.95 -2.93
CA ASP A 11 -5.22 1.71 -4.01
C ASP A 11 -5.77 2.20 -5.35
N SER A 12 -5.80 3.52 -5.51
CA SER A 12 -6.05 4.20 -6.79
C SER A 12 -4.95 3.91 -7.81
N ASN A 13 -3.77 3.45 -7.37
CA ASN A 13 -2.56 3.31 -8.17
C ASN A 13 -2.11 1.85 -8.43
N GLY A 14 -2.83 0.85 -7.94
CA GLY A 14 -2.53 -0.58 -8.13
C GLY A 14 -1.29 -1.11 -7.38
N LYS A 15 -0.72 -0.34 -6.43
CA LYS A 15 0.53 -0.66 -5.75
C LYS A 15 0.35 -1.63 -4.58
N LEU A 16 -0.82 -1.63 -3.94
CA LEU A 16 -1.06 -2.42 -2.73
C LEU A 16 -1.25 -3.91 -3.06
N ALA A 17 -0.32 -4.75 -2.62
CA ALA A 17 -0.48 -6.19 -2.64
C ALA A 17 -1.24 -6.65 -1.38
N ASN A 18 -2.55 -6.82 -1.50
CA ASN A 18 -3.44 -7.12 -0.37
C ASN A 18 -3.31 -8.54 0.21
N CYS A 19 -3.80 -8.74 1.43
CA CYS A 19 -3.98 -10.05 2.06
C CYS A 19 -5.38 -10.62 1.80
N GLU A 20 -5.58 -11.90 2.11
CA GLU A 20 -6.84 -12.63 1.84
C GLU A 20 -7.89 -12.38 2.94
N SER A 21 -7.45 -12.26 4.19
CA SER A 21 -8.33 -11.96 5.32
C SER A 21 -8.99 -10.58 5.18
N ARG A 22 -10.21 -10.48 5.72
CA ARG A 22 -10.98 -9.23 5.80
C ARG A 22 -11.12 -8.71 7.22
N ASP A 23 -10.56 -9.42 8.20
CA ASP A 23 -10.54 -9.00 9.59
C ASP A 23 -9.31 -8.12 9.85
N ALA A 24 -9.54 -6.81 9.96
CA ALA A 24 -8.48 -5.84 10.18
C ALA A 24 -7.72 -6.04 11.51
N SER A 25 -8.30 -6.75 12.49
CA SER A 25 -7.65 -6.96 13.79
C SER A 25 -6.46 -7.94 13.73
N ILE A 26 -6.42 -8.78 12.70
CA ILE A 26 -5.34 -9.75 12.48
C ILE A 26 -4.45 -9.39 11.29
N CYS A 27 -4.87 -8.43 10.46
CA CYS A 27 -4.12 -8.03 9.29
C CYS A 27 -3.03 -7.02 9.62
N GLU A 28 -1.91 -7.12 8.92
CA GLU A 28 -0.79 -6.19 9.01
C GLU A 28 -0.37 -5.69 7.62
N ILE A 29 0.14 -4.46 7.55
CA ILE A 29 0.64 -3.86 6.32
C ILE A 29 2.12 -3.52 6.49
N PHE A 30 2.95 -4.05 5.59
CA PHE A 30 4.36 -3.69 5.48
C PHE A 30 4.54 -2.63 4.41
N ILE A 31 5.05 -1.47 4.81
CA ILE A 31 5.46 -0.40 3.90
C ILE A 31 6.95 -0.59 3.60
N VAL A 32 7.30 -0.67 2.31
CA VAL A 32 8.67 -0.96 1.87
C VAL A 32 9.15 0.04 0.84
N GLU A 33 10.44 0.33 0.85
CA GLU A 33 11.05 1.23 -0.12
C GLU A 33 11.33 0.50 -1.45
N GLY A 34 10.62 0.93 -2.50
CA GLY A 34 10.84 0.52 -3.87
C GLY A 34 10.20 -0.81 -4.28
N ASP A 35 10.02 -0.98 -5.59
CA ASP A 35 9.40 -2.18 -6.17
C ASP A 35 10.26 -3.43 -5.99
N SER A 36 11.59 -3.28 -5.90
CA SER A 36 12.51 -4.40 -5.73
C SER A 36 12.33 -5.08 -4.36
N ALA A 37 12.34 -4.28 -3.29
CA ALA A 37 12.01 -4.77 -1.96
C ALA A 37 10.55 -5.24 -1.89
N GLY A 38 9.62 -4.51 -2.53
CA GLY A 38 8.22 -4.88 -2.65
C GLY A 38 7.99 -6.25 -3.29
N GLY A 39 8.72 -6.57 -4.37
CA GLY A 39 8.64 -7.87 -5.03
C GLY A 39 9.10 -9.00 -4.12
N SER A 40 10.22 -8.82 -3.44
CA SER A 40 10.79 -9.80 -2.50
C SER A 40 9.89 -10.01 -1.28
N ALA A 41 9.36 -8.93 -0.71
CA ALA A 41 8.43 -9.00 0.41
C ALA A 41 7.09 -9.65 0.00
N LYS A 42 6.58 -9.33 -1.20
CA LYS A 42 5.33 -9.88 -1.72
C LYS A 42 5.38 -11.40 -1.92
N THR A 43 6.54 -11.93 -2.31
CA THR A 43 6.71 -13.39 -2.50
C THR A 43 6.92 -14.12 -1.18
N ALA A 44 7.56 -13.47 -0.19
CA ALA A 44 7.88 -14.08 1.10
C ALA A 44 6.75 -14.02 2.13
N ARG A 45 5.81 -13.07 2.01
CA ARG A 45 4.75 -12.84 3.00
C ARG A 45 3.80 -14.02 3.16
N ASP A 46 3.18 -14.10 4.33
CA ASP A 46 1.94 -14.84 4.51
C ASP A 46 0.78 -14.07 3.87
N ARG A 47 0.18 -14.64 2.82
CA ARG A 47 -0.89 -14.00 2.06
C ARG A 47 -2.19 -13.91 2.84
N SER A 48 -2.37 -14.72 3.88
CA SER A 48 -3.60 -14.74 4.66
C SER A 48 -3.81 -13.44 5.44
N PHE A 49 -2.75 -12.85 6.01
CA PHE A 49 -2.87 -11.68 6.89
C PHE A 49 -1.89 -10.52 6.59
N GLN A 50 -0.83 -10.72 5.81
CA GLN A 50 0.17 -9.67 5.58
C GLN A 50 -0.04 -9.00 4.22
N ALA A 51 -0.15 -7.68 4.14
CA ALA A 51 -0.19 -6.93 2.88
C ALA A 51 1.11 -6.12 2.67
N ILE A 52 1.48 -5.86 1.42
CA ILE A 52 2.70 -5.12 1.07
C ILE A 52 2.35 -3.86 0.28
N LEU A 53 2.84 -2.71 0.74
CA LEU A 53 2.73 -1.43 0.06
C LEU A 53 4.13 -0.90 -0.28
N PRO A 54 4.59 -1.03 -1.54
CA PRO A 54 5.83 -0.39 -1.98
C PRO A 54 5.62 1.11 -2.20
N ILE A 55 6.49 1.92 -1.61
CA ILE A 55 6.58 3.38 -1.83
C ILE A 55 7.86 3.70 -2.61
N ARG A 56 7.82 4.73 -3.47
CA ARG A 56 8.99 5.14 -4.27
C ARG A 56 9.49 6.51 -3.85
N GLY A 57 10.81 6.61 -3.72
CA GLY A 57 11.47 7.88 -3.42
C GLY A 57 11.21 8.36 -1.99
N LYS A 58 11.48 9.65 -1.76
CA LYS A 58 11.32 10.26 -0.44
C LYS A 58 9.89 10.74 -0.25
N ILE A 59 9.30 10.39 0.90
CA ILE A 59 7.98 10.90 1.30
C ILE A 59 8.01 12.42 1.37
N LEU A 60 6.93 13.05 0.90
CA LEU A 60 6.74 14.49 1.00
C LEU A 60 6.71 14.92 2.47
N ASN A 61 7.53 15.89 2.84
CA ASN A 61 7.44 16.50 4.15
C ASN A 61 6.18 17.39 4.21
N VAL A 62 5.15 16.89 4.89
CA VAL A 62 3.85 17.56 5.03
C VAL A 62 3.89 18.84 5.87
N GLU A 63 4.82 18.98 6.81
CA GLU A 63 4.99 20.20 7.62
C GLU A 63 5.40 21.41 6.75
N LYS A 64 6.20 21.14 5.71
CA LYS A 64 6.73 22.16 4.79
C LYS A 64 5.94 22.32 3.50
N ALA A 65 5.01 21.40 3.22
CA ALA A 65 4.27 21.37 1.97
C ALA A 65 2.95 22.15 2.09
N SER A 66 2.54 22.82 1.01
CA SER A 66 1.20 23.40 0.93
C SER A 66 0.14 22.30 0.82
N ILE A 67 -1.09 22.59 1.27
CA ILE A 67 -2.23 21.64 1.24
C ILE A 67 -2.45 21.08 -0.18
N ASP A 68 -2.36 21.92 -1.20
CA ASP A 68 -2.53 21.50 -2.60
C ASP A 68 -1.48 20.46 -3.02
N LYS A 69 -0.24 20.58 -2.53
CA LYS A 69 0.83 19.61 -2.82
C LYS A 69 0.64 18.30 -2.08
N ILE A 70 0.03 18.34 -0.90
CA ILE A 70 -0.28 17.14 -0.11
C ILE A 70 -1.39 16.36 -0.81
N LEU A 71 -2.48 17.03 -1.22
CA LEU A 71 -3.62 16.39 -1.88
C LEU A 71 -3.29 15.87 -3.29
N ALA A 72 -2.33 16.50 -3.98
CA ALA A 72 -1.87 16.05 -5.28
C ALA A 72 -0.83 14.91 -5.20
N ASN A 73 -0.42 14.50 -4.00
CA ASN A 73 0.57 13.44 -3.84
C ASN A 73 -0.04 12.06 -4.14
N ALA A 74 0.68 11.24 -4.90
CA ALA A 74 0.24 9.93 -5.38
C ALA A 74 0.94 8.76 -4.68
N GLU A 75 1.67 9.06 -3.61
CA GLU A 75 2.44 8.11 -2.82
C GLU A 75 1.76 7.78 -1.49
#